data_AF-A0A1J4UU59-F1
#
_entry.id   AF-A0A1J4UU59-F1
#
_cell.length_a   1.000
_cell.length_b   1.000
_cell.length_c   1.000
_cell.angle_alpha   90.00
_cell.angle_beta   90.00
_cell.angle_gamma   90.00
#
_symmetry.space_group_name_H-M   'P 1'
#
loop_
_entity.id
_entity.type
_entity.pdbx_description
1 polymer ?
#
loop_
_entity_poly.entity_id
_entity_poly.type
_entity_poly.pdbx_seq_one_letter_code
_entity_poly.pdbx_strand_id
1 'polypeptide(L)'
;MVIVDGKLVVDSKAYNSAVLGEDALGVLSVDRLKILRQLGDEPKYPAQVARELKMQVQTAYYHIRILNEAGLIKLVATEERGGATAKKFSASSDALSFLINDSAGRPFALAKSPKPPTYLEPFFDGGFLDARMVLGSPDPHGKYRARGTELCAVELAAYLGRFGSFEYPLYFLDTELRDHARKGNIIAVGGAKVNSFVAELNPSLPIAFTDNFTVKSKISGKTYEENVGVVEVVKNPLNSSKRILVVAGVNQASTRLAVLAVLKARKKLEEGNRFDSTKQANVVAGFDEDGDGIVDEVEILE
;
A
#
# COMPACT_ATOMS: atom_id res chain seq x y z
N MET A 1 -5.40 8.62 -0.47
CA MET A 1 -4.35 9.64 -0.66
C MET A 1 -3.79 9.95 0.70
N VAL A 2 -2.62 9.41 1.03
CA VAL A 2 -1.95 9.65 2.31
C VAL A 2 -0.74 10.52 2.01
N ILE A 3 -0.68 11.70 2.61
CA ILE A 3 0.48 12.58 2.55
C ILE A 3 1.38 12.17 3.72
N VAL A 4 2.55 11.62 3.42
CA VAL A 4 3.66 11.47 4.36
C VAL A 4 4.82 12.27 3.74
N ASP A 5 5.45 13.12 4.55
CA ASP A 5 6.50 14.07 4.14
C ASP A 5 6.07 15.17 3.16
N GLY A 6 4.87 15.73 3.38
CA GLY A 6 4.45 16.98 2.75
C GLY A 6 4.53 16.97 1.22
N LYS A 7 4.10 15.92 0.53
CA LYS A 7 4.07 15.94 -0.94
C LYS A 7 3.00 16.91 -1.45
N LEU A 8 3.41 17.93 -2.22
CA LEU A 8 2.49 18.79 -2.97
C LEU A 8 2.31 18.19 -4.37
N VAL A 9 1.07 17.95 -4.79
CA VAL A 9 0.77 17.46 -6.14
C VAL A 9 0.14 18.58 -6.97
N VAL A 10 0.79 18.95 -8.07
CA VAL A 10 0.32 19.96 -9.03
C VAL A 10 0.51 19.40 -10.44
N ASP A 11 -0.53 19.45 -11.26
CA ASP A 11 -0.49 18.98 -12.67
C ASP A 11 0.12 17.58 -12.84
N SER A 12 -0.34 16.62 -12.01
CA SER A 12 0.14 15.23 -12.01
C SER A 12 1.63 15.05 -11.67
N LYS A 13 2.29 16.06 -11.10
CA LYS A 13 3.67 15.99 -10.59
C LYS A 13 3.68 16.12 -9.07
N ALA A 14 4.49 15.30 -8.41
CA ALA A 14 4.68 15.33 -6.97
C ALA A 14 6.00 16.03 -6.60
N TYR A 15 5.93 16.96 -5.65
CA TYR A 15 7.03 17.76 -5.16
C TYR A 15 7.20 17.53 -3.65
N ASN A 16 8.43 17.47 -3.14
CA ASN A 16 8.64 17.52 -1.69
C ASN A 16 8.33 18.93 -1.18
N SER A 17 7.33 19.10 -0.31
CA SER A 17 6.94 20.41 0.23
C SER A 17 7.30 20.54 1.70
N ALA A 18 7.92 21.67 2.06
CA ALA A 18 8.07 22.07 3.45
C ALA A 18 6.85 22.88 3.91
N VAL A 19 6.34 22.56 5.10
CA VAL A 19 5.34 23.40 5.78
C VAL A 19 6.07 24.53 6.51
N LEU A 20 5.74 25.77 6.17
CA LEU A 20 6.35 26.97 6.75
C LEU A 20 5.66 27.35 8.06
N GLY A 21 6.46 27.67 9.07
CA GLY A 21 6.00 28.46 10.23
C GLY A 21 5.96 29.96 9.91
N GLU A 22 5.38 30.75 10.81
CA GLU A 22 5.23 32.20 10.65
C GLU A 22 6.57 32.93 10.43
N ASP A 23 7.62 32.54 11.17
CA ASP A 23 8.96 33.11 11.03
C ASP A 23 9.54 32.91 9.63
N ALA A 24 9.39 31.70 9.08
CA ALA A 24 9.87 31.36 7.75
C ALA A 24 9.05 32.05 6.66
N LEU A 25 7.74 32.26 6.88
CA LEU A 25 6.89 33.02 5.99
C LEU A 25 7.27 34.51 5.98
N GLY A 26 7.53 35.09 7.15
CA GLY A 26 7.90 36.50 7.32
C GLY A 26 9.21 36.88 6.63
N VAL A 27 10.11 35.92 6.44
CA VAL A 27 11.33 36.12 5.66
C VAL A 27 11.15 35.95 4.16
N LEU A 28 9.97 35.68 3.59
CA LEU A 28 9.85 35.60 2.13
C LEU A 28 9.74 37.00 1.49
N SER A 29 10.39 37.17 0.34
CA SER A 29 10.25 38.37 -0.52
C SER A 29 10.33 37.95 -1.97
N VAL A 30 9.96 38.84 -2.90
CA VAL A 30 10.07 38.59 -4.34
C VAL A 30 11.48 38.13 -4.73
N ASP A 31 12.53 38.77 -4.21
CA ASP A 31 13.90 38.40 -4.54
C ASP A 31 14.32 37.08 -3.90
N ARG A 32 13.91 36.81 -2.67
CA ARG A 32 14.17 35.52 -2.01
C ARG A 32 13.45 34.35 -2.68
N LEU A 33 12.24 34.57 -3.21
CA LEU A 33 11.54 33.58 -4.02
C LEU A 33 12.26 33.29 -5.34
N LYS A 34 12.83 34.31 -6.00
CA LYS A 34 13.66 34.10 -7.20
C LYS A 34 14.93 33.31 -6.88
N ILE A 35 15.59 33.62 -5.76
CA ILE A 35 16.76 32.88 -5.28
C ILE A 35 16.39 31.42 -4.99
N LEU A 36 15.27 31.16 -4.30
CA LEU A 36 14.81 29.80 -4.01
C LEU A 36 14.54 28.99 -5.29
N ARG A 37 13.96 29.60 -6.33
CA ARG A 37 13.77 28.93 -7.63
C ARG A 37 15.11 28.53 -8.26
N GLN A 38 16.07 29.45 -8.32
CA GLN A 38 17.42 29.17 -8.85
C GLN A 38 18.13 28.05 -8.09
N LEU A 39 17.96 28.00 -6.76
CA LEU A 39 18.56 26.99 -5.88
C LEU A 39 17.77 25.66 -5.84
N GLY A 40 16.52 25.67 -6.28
CA GLY A 40 15.69 24.47 -6.46
C GLY A 40 16.01 23.74 -7.75
N ASP A 41 16.39 24.47 -8.81
CA ASP A 41 16.80 23.88 -10.08
C ASP A 41 18.17 23.16 -9.94
N GLU A 42 19.15 23.83 -9.35
CA GLU A 42 20.47 23.24 -9.07
C GLU A 42 21.18 23.97 -7.92
N PRO A 43 22.14 23.33 -7.24
CA PRO A 43 22.89 24.03 -6.19
C PRO A 43 23.82 25.10 -6.75
N LYS A 44 23.89 26.28 -6.11
CA LYS A 44 24.67 27.44 -6.59
C LYS A 44 25.45 28.16 -5.48
N TYR A 45 26.50 28.86 -5.89
CA TYR A 45 27.21 29.82 -5.06
C TYR A 45 26.44 31.15 -4.96
N PRO A 46 26.54 31.89 -3.84
CA PRO A 46 25.97 33.24 -3.73
C PRO A 46 26.37 34.18 -4.87
N ALA A 47 27.62 34.12 -5.32
CA ALA A 47 28.11 34.93 -6.44
C ALA A 47 27.49 34.53 -7.80
N GLN A 48 27.14 33.25 -8.00
CA GLN A 48 26.43 32.80 -9.20
C GLN A 48 24.99 33.31 -9.20
N VAL A 49 24.30 33.15 -8.06
CA VAL A 49 22.95 33.68 -7.85
C VAL A 49 22.92 35.19 -8.11
N ALA A 50 23.90 35.94 -7.59
CA ALA A 50 24.01 37.37 -7.82
C ALA A 50 24.10 37.74 -9.31
N ARG A 51 24.94 37.02 -10.04
CA ARG A 51 25.18 37.23 -11.48
C ARG A 51 23.93 36.94 -12.31
N GLU A 52 23.29 35.79 -12.07
CA GLU A 52 22.14 35.34 -12.85
C GLU A 52 20.89 36.19 -12.58
N LEU A 53 20.67 36.60 -11.33
CA LEU A 53 19.56 37.47 -10.96
C LEU A 53 19.87 38.97 -11.15
N LYS A 54 21.05 39.33 -11.67
CA LYS A 54 21.52 40.72 -11.87
C LYS A 54 21.40 41.58 -10.61
N MET A 55 21.70 41.01 -9.44
CA MET A 55 21.67 41.70 -8.15
C MET A 55 23.10 41.98 -7.65
N GLN A 56 23.24 42.99 -6.79
CA GLN A 56 24.53 43.26 -6.14
C GLN A 56 24.95 42.05 -5.30
N VAL A 57 26.24 41.71 -5.33
CA VAL A 57 26.79 40.53 -4.66
C VAL A 57 26.48 40.57 -3.16
N GLN A 58 26.69 41.70 -2.49
CA GLN A 58 26.39 41.86 -1.06
C GLN A 58 24.91 41.57 -0.73
N THR A 59 23.99 42.01 -1.60
CA THR A 59 22.55 41.74 -1.47
C THR A 59 22.22 40.25 -1.60
N ALA A 60 22.86 39.54 -2.54
CA ALA A 60 22.69 38.09 -2.68
C ALA A 60 23.17 37.33 -1.43
N TYR A 61 24.33 37.69 -0.89
CA TYR A 61 24.85 37.11 0.35
C TYR A 61 23.92 37.38 1.54
N TYR A 62 23.38 38.60 1.64
CA TYR A 62 22.40 38.95 2.66
C TYR A 62 21.14 38.07 2.59
N HIS A 63 20.56 37.88 1.40
CA HIS A 63 19.38 37.05 1.22
C HIS A 63 19.64 35.56 1.47
N ILE A 64 20.78 35.03 1.03
CA ILE A 64 21.17 33.64 1.29
C ILE A 64 21.34 33.40 2.78
N ARG A 65 21.95 34.34 3.52
CA ARG A 65 22.06 34.22 4.98
C ARG A 65 20.69 34.11 5.63
N ILE A 66 19.75 34.99 5.27
CA ILE A 66 18.37 34.96 5.81
C ILE A 66 17.65 33.66 5.47
N LEU A 67 17.73 33.22 4.21
CA LEU A 67 17.09 31.97 3.78
C LEU A 67 17.67 30.76 4.50
N ASN A 68 18.99 30.74 4.74
CA ASN A 68 19.67 29.66 5.45
C ASN A 68 19.32 29.64 6.93
N GLU A 69 19.28 30.80 7.59
CA GLU A 69 18.85 30.94 8.98
C GLU A 69 17.39 30.49 9.18
N ALA A 70 16.53 30.74 8.19
CA ALA A 70 15.14 30.26 8.18
C ALA A 70 14.98 28.80 7.72
N GLY A 71 16.07 28.07 7.44
CA GLY A 71 16.04 26.66 7.02
C GLY A 71 15.49 26.40 5.60
N LEU A 72 15.23 27.44 4.82
CA LEU A 72 14.65 27.34 3.47
C LEU A 72 15.67 26.88 2.42
N ILE A 73 16.96 26.99 2.73
CA ILE A 73 18.07 26.46 1.93
C ILE A 73 19.05 25.69 2.83
N LYS A 74 19.86 24.82 2.22
CA LYS A 74 20.88 24.01 2.89
C LYS A 74 22.24 24.12 2.20
N LEU A 75 23.30 24.03 2.99
CA LEU A 75 24.67 23.91 2.49
C LEU A 75 24.88 22.50 1.92
N VAL A 76 25.25 22.39 0.64
CA VAL A 76 25.48 21.09 -0.02
C VAL A 76 26.96 20.78 -0.23
N ALA A 77 27.81 21.80 -0.33
CA ALA A 77 29.24 21.63 -0.53
C ALA A 77 30.02 22.86 -0.06
N THR A 78 31.28 22.63 0.31
CA THR A 78 32.27 23.67 0.60
C THR A 78 33.52 23.37 -0.23
N GLU A 79 33.94 24.31 -1.07
CA GLU A 79 35.07 24.14 -2.01
C GLU A 79 36.09 25.27 -1.83
N GLU A 80 37.37 25.01 -2.04
CA GLU A 80 38.37 26.07 -2.16
C GLU A 80 38.41 26.63 -3.58
N ARG A 81 38.26 27.95 -3.71
CA ARG A 81 38.37 28.66 -4.98
C ARG A 81 39.16 29.95 -4.81
N GLY A 82 40.27 30.07 -5.53
CA GLY A 82 41.10 31.28 -5.53
C GLY A 82 41.63 31.67 -4.14
N GLY A 83 41.97 30.69 -3.30
CA GLY A 83 42.47 30.91 -1.94
C GLY A 83 41.41 31.25 -0.88
N ALA A 84 40.12 31.15 -1.23
CA ALA A 84 39.01 31.37 -0.31
C ALA A 84 38.03 30.19 -0.32
N THR A 85 37.37 29.97 0.81
CA THR A 85 36.34 28.94 0.97
C THR A 85 34.99 29.41 0.39
N ALA A 86 34.49 28.70 -0.62
CA ALA A 86 33.21 28.96 -1.27
C ALA A 86 32.14 27.94 -0.85
N LYS A 87 30.97 28.43 -0.43
CA LYS A 87 29.83 27.61 0.03
C LYS A 87 28.76 27.51 -1.04
N LYS A 88 28.36 26.28 -1.38
CA LYS A 88 27.31 25.98 -2.38
C LYS A 88 26.02 25.60 -1.67
N PHE A 89 24.91 26.22 -2.05
CA PHE A 89 23.60 26.03 -1.40
C PHE A 89 22.60 25.42 -2.36
N SER A 90 21.58 24.73 -1.83
CA SER A 90 20.38 24.30 -2.57
C SER A 90 19.12 24.66 -1.78
N ALA A 91 17.96 24.68 -2.43
CA ALA A 91 16.68 24.69 -1.71
C ALA A 91 16.57 23.46 -0.79
N SER A 92 15.91 23.63 0.35
CA SER A 92 15.67 22.53 1.30
C SER A 92 14.53 21.61 0.86
N SER A 93 13.63 22.10 -0.01
CA SER A 93 12.45 21.40 -0.51
C SER A 93 12.07 21.90 -1.91
N ASP A 94 11.30 21.10 -2.65
CA ASP A 94 10.86 21.40 -4.02
C ASP A 94 9.65 22.36 -4.05
N ALA A 95 8.89 22.40 -2.96
CA ALA A 95 7.74 23.25 -2.75
C ALA A 95 7.69 23.79 -1.32
N LEU A 96 6.90 24.85 -1.12
CA LEU A 96 6.61 25.43 0.19
C LEU A 96 5.09 25.49 0.37
N SER A 97 4.60 25.23 1.58
CA SER A 97 3.17 25.29 1.93
C SER A 97 2.97 26.03 3.24
N PHE A 98 1.84 26.74 3.38
CA PHE A 98 1.49 27.45 4.59
C PHE A 98 0.07 27.05 5.03
N LEU A 99 -0.09 26.72 6.31
CA LEU A 99 -1.37 26.35 6.88
C LEU A 99 -2.09 27.61 7.35
N ILE A 100 -3.18 27.97 6.67
CA ILE A 100 -3.99 29.17 7.01
C ILE A 100 -4.80 28.94 8.30
N ASN A 101 -5.28 27.70 8.50
CA ASN A 101 -5.93 27.28 9.73
C ASN A 101 -5.24 26.02 10.25
N ASP A 102 -4.13 26.23 10.96
CA ASP A 102 -3.34 25.18 11.59
C ASP A 102 -4.14 24.42 12.67
N SER A 103 -5.16 25.04 13.25
CA SER A 103 -6.06 24.46 14.25
C SER A 103 -7.24 23.64 13.69
N ALA A 104 -7.60 23.82 12.40
CA ALA A 104 -8.64 23.01 11.73
C ALA A 104 -8.17 21.60 11.37
N GLY A 105 -6.88 21.31 11.55
CA GLY A 105 -6.35 19.96 11.46
C GLY A 105 -7.07 19.07 12.46
N ARG A 106 -7.77 18.05 11.98
CA ARG A 106 -8.19 16.95 12.86
C ARG A 106 -6.94 16.17 13.23
N PRO A 107 -6.79 15.69 14.49
CA PRO A 107 -5.72 14.78 14.85
C PRO A 107 -5.70 13.61 13.88
N PHE A 108 -4.71 13.63 12.98
CA PHE A 108 -4.33 12.48 12.19
C PHE A 108 -3.15 11.88 12.93
N ALA A 109 -3.38 10.77 13.62
CA ALA A 109 -2.25 9.94 13.97
C ALA A 109 -1.60 9.55 12.65
N LEU A 110 -0.37 9.98 12.41
CA LEU A 110 0.50 9.29 11.47
C LEU A 110 0.62 7.89 12.07
N ALA A 111 -0.34 7.02 11.73
CA ALA A 111 -0.18 5.63 12.06
C ALA A 111 1.15 5.30 11.39
N LYS A 112 2.17 4.96 12.18
CA LYS A 112 3.02 3.85 11.76
C LYS A 112 2.01 2.84 11.25
N SER A 113 1.88 2.68 9.93
CA SER A 113 0.94 1.71 9.37
C SER A 113 1.12 0.47 10.23
N PRO A 114 0.09 0.01 10.95
CA PRO A 114 0.25 -1.10 11.86
C PRO A 114 1.03 -2.18 11.14
N LYS A 115 2.00 -2.82 11.79
CA LYS A 115 2.70 -3.91 11.12
C LYS A 115 1.65 -4.91 10.64
N PRO A 116 1.67 -5.32 9.36
CA PRO A 116 0.76 -6.36 8.91
C PRO A 116 0.99 -7.60 9.78
N PRO A 117 -0.06 -8.40 10.04
CA PRO A 117 0.11 -9.73 10.60
C PRO A 117 1.20 -10.51 9.86
N THR A 118 1.89 -11.42 10.55
CA THR A 118 3.08 -12.11 10.03
C THR A 118 2.78 -12.83 8.69
N TYR A 119 1.59 -13.40 8.54
CA TYR A 119 1.18 -14.06 7.29
C TYR A 119 0.92 -13.10 6.12
N LEU A 120 0.69 -11.81 6.40
CA LEU A 120 0.52 -10.75 5.41
C LEU A 120 1.84 -10.02 5.11
N GLU A 121 2.85 -10.09 5.98
CA GLU A 121 4.16 -9.45 5.75
C GLU A 121 4.75 -9.70 4.36
N PRO A 122 4.71 -10.92 3.76
CA PRO A 122 5.27 -11.17 2.42
C PRO A 122 4.62 -10.38 1.28
N PHE A 123 3.44 -9.80 1.51
CA PHE A 123 2.69 -9.00 0.53
C PHE A 123 2.97 -7.51 0.67
N PHE A 124 3.82 -7.10 1.61
CA PHE A 124 4.19 -5.70 1.82
C PHE A 124 5.70 -5.50 1.71
N ASP A 125 6.10 -4.49 0.95
CA ASP A 125 7.49 -4.05 0.81
C ASP A 125 7.56 -2.52 0.83
N GLY A 126 8.48 -1.96 1.61
CA GLY A 126 8.68 -0.50 1.68
C GLY A 126 7.45 0.33 2.03
N GLY A 127 6.44 -0.23 2.71
CA GLY A 127 5.17 0.45 3.00
C GLY A 127 4.17 0.45 1.84
N PHE A 128 4.43 -0.34 0.80
CA PHE A 128 3.52 -0.61 -0.31
C PHE A 128 3.06 -2.08 -0.27
N LEU A 129 1.82 -2.31 -0.70
CA LEU A 129 1.32 -3.63 -1.03
C LEU A 129 2.01 -4.10 -2.31
N ASP A 130 3.05 -4.94 -2.17
CA ASP A 130 3.70 -5.67 -3.27
C ASP A 130 2.86 -6.89 -3.62
N ALA A 131 1.60 -6.69 -4.04
CA ALA A 131 0.71 -7.74 -4.48
C ALA A 131 -0.36 -7.21 -5.44
N ARG A 132 -0.88 -8.08 -6.31
CA ARG A 132 -2.08 -7.79 -7.12
C ARG A 132 -3.25 -8.61 -6.61
N MET A 133 -4.41 -7.97 -6.49
CA MET A 133 -5.66 -8.68 -6.22
C MET A 133 -6.19 -9.32 -7.50
N VAL A 134 -6.66 -10.56 -7.43
CA VAL A 134 -7.24 -11.27 -8.58
C VAL A 134 -8.66 -11.67 -8.23
N LEU A 135 -9.62 -11.10 -8.95
CA LEU A 135 -11.05 -11.27 -8.75
C LEU A 135 -11.66 -12.08 -9.90
N GLY A 136 -12.75 -12.80 -9.67
CA GLY A 136 -13.48 -13.44 -10.76
C GLY A 136 -14.12 -12.40 -11.69
N SER A 137 -14.11 -12.64 -13.00
CA SER A 137 -14.80 -11.76 -13.95
C SER A 137 -16.32 -11.78 -13.74
N PRO A 138 -17.00 -10.62 -13.82
CA PRO A 138 -18.47 -10.59 -13.86
C PRO A 138 -19.04 -11.20 -15.14
N ASP A 139 -18.24 -11.27 -16.21
CA ASP A 139 -18.62 -11.90 -17.47
C ASP A 139 -18.45 -13.43 -17.40
N PRO A 140 -19.46 -14.23 -17.78
CA PRO A 140 -19.35 -15.69 -17.75
C PRO A 140 -18.19 -16.24 -18.58
N HIS A 141 -17.29 -17.00 -17.94
CA HIS A 141 -16.20 -17.70 -18.64
C HIS A 141 -15.79 -19.01 -17.93
N GLY A 142 -14.77 -19.68 -18.47
CA GLY A 142 -14.21 -20.91 -17.89
C GLY A 142 -15.16 -22.11 -17.93
N LYS A 143 -14.78 -23.20 -17.24
CA LYS A 143 -15.51 -24.48 -17.23
C LYS A 143 -16.95 -24.35 -16.73
N TYR A 144 -17.17 -23.50 -15.72
CA TYR A 144 -18.45 -23.42 -15.01
C TYR A 144 -19.34 -22.27 -15.49
N ARG A 145 -18.83 -21.36 -16.33
CA ARG A 145 -19.54 -20.15 -16.81
C ARG A 145 -20.20 -19.36 -15.67
N ALA A 146 -19.58 -19.38 -14.50
CA ALA A 146 -20.04 -18.63 -13.34
C ALA A 146 -19.60 -17.17 -13.47
N ARG A 147 -20.29 -16.28 -12.76
CA ARG A 147 -19.97 -14.85 -12.70
C ARG A 147 -19.32 -14.56 -11.35
N GLY A 148 -18.18 -13.87 -11.35
CA GLY A 148 -17.56 -13.32 -10.16
C GLY A 148 -18.30 -12.06 -9.70
N THR A 149 -18.69 -12.04 -8.44
CA THR A 149 -19.38 -10.89 -7.80
C THR A 149 -18.89 -10.69 -6.37
N GLU A 150 -17.59 -10.93 -6.12
CA GLU A 150 -16.98 -10.89 -4.78
C GLU A 150 -16.81 -9.45 -4.27
N LEU A 151 -17.92 -8.76 -4.01
CA LEU A 151 -17.94 -7.38 -3.51
C LEU A 151 -17.22 -7.23 -2.16
N CYS A 152 -17.13 -8.31 -1.36
CA CYS A 152 -16.34 -8.35 -0.13
C CYS A 152 -14.84 -8.07 -0.36
N ALA A 153 -14.34 -8.19 -1.59
CA ALA A 153 -12.99 -7.77 -1.94
C ALA A 153 -12.72 -6.28 -1.65
N VAL A 154 -13.76 -5.43 -1.68
CA VAL A 154 -13.65 -3.99 -1.33
C VAL A 154 -13.29 -3.82 0.15
N GLU A 155 -13.92 -4.60 1.03
CA GLU A 155 -13.64 -4.59 2.48
C GLU A 155 -12.22 -5.08 2.75
N LEU A 156 -11.79 -6.15 2.05
CA LEU A 156 -10.42 -6.66 2.10
C LEU A 156 -9.41 -5.59 1.62
N ALA A 157 -9.66 -4.94 0.50
CA ALA A 157 -8.79 -3.88 -0.03
C ALA A 157 -8.67 -2.71 0.95
N ALA A 158 -9.79 -2.27 1.55
CA ALA A 158 -9.80 -1.23 2.56
C ALA A 158 -9.00 -1.63 3.82
N TYR A 159 -9.11 -2.89 4.24
CA TYR A 159 -8.33 -3.44 5.35
C TYR A 159 -6.83 -3.48 5.04
N LEU A 160 -6.42 -3.96 3.86
CA LEU A 160 -5.02 -4.00 3.43
C LEU A 160 -4.40 -2.60 3.34
N GLY A 161 -5.19 -1.60 2.94
CA GLY A 161 -4.78 -0.19 2.92
C GLY A 161 -4.38 0.39 4.28
N ARG A 162 -4.69 -0.31 5.38
CA ARG A 162 -4.20 0.05 6.73
C ARG A 162 -2.70 -0.19 6.88
N PHE A 163 -2.13 -1.12 6.11
CA PHE A 163 -0.74 -1.57 6.27
C PHE A 163 0.21 -0.93 5.25
N GLY A 164 -0.31 -0.44 4.12
CA GLY A 164 0.51 0.20 3.09
C GLY A 164 -0.32 0.84 1.97
N SER A 165 0.36 1.60 1.13
CA SER A 165 -0.21 2.15 -0.12
C SER A 165 -0.18 1.08 -1.22
N PHE A 166 -0.73 1.36 -2.40
CA PHE A 166 -0.69 0.43 -3.53
C PHE A 166 -0.45 1.18 -4.83
N GLU A 167 0.10 0.48 -5.83
CA GLU A 167 0.20 1.00 -7.19
C GLU A 167 -1.04 0.67 -8.01
N TYR A 168 -1.57 1.65 -8.73
CA TYR A 168 -2.67 1.40 -9.67
C TYR A 168 -2.18 0.60 -10.90
N PRO A 169 -2.92 -0.43 -11.36
CA PRO A 169 -4.19 -0.94 -10.82
C PRO A 169 -4.00 -1.95 -9.67
N LEU A 170 -4.81 -1.85 -8.61
CA LEU A 170 -4.75 -2.77 -7.46
C LEU A 170 -5.15 -4.20 -7.83
N TYR A 171 -6.14 -4.33 -8.69
CA TYR A 171 -6.74 -5.61 -9.04
C TYR A 171 -6.72 -5.85 -10.55
N PHE A 172 -6.80 -7.13 -10.89
CA PHE A 172 -7.11 -7.63 -12.22
C PHE A 172 -8.30 -8.58 -12.11
N LEU A 173 -9.11 -8.65 -13.16
CA LEU A 173 -9.95 -9.82 -13.33
C LEU A 173 -9.05 -11.02 -13.65
N ASP A 174 -9.48 -12.21 -13.25
CA ASP A 174 -8.79 -13.47 -13.55
C ASP A 174 -8.54 -13.68 -15.05
N THR A 175 -9.43 -13.15 -15.91
CA THR A 175 -9.27 -13.11 -17.37
C THR A 175 -8.27 -12.07 -17.90
N GLU A 176 -7.92 -11.07 -17.08
CA GLU A 176 -6.96 -10.01 -17.42
C GLU A 176 -5.55 -10.33 -16.93
N LEU A 177 -5.41 -11.30 -16.03
CA LEU A 177 -4.15 -11.64 -15.39
C LEU A 177 -3.14 -12.26 -16.38
N ARG A 178 -2.10 -11.50 -16.74
CA ARG A 178 -1.05 -11.90 -17.69
C ARG A 178 0.16 -12.54 -17.01
N ASP A 179 0.94 -13.32 -17.76
CA ASP A 179 2.04 -14.15 -17.24
C ASP A 179 3.09 -13.42 -16.39
N HIS A 180 3.40 -12.16 -16.71
CA HIS A 180 4.35 -11.39 -15.89
C HIS A 180 3.79 -11.11 -14.48
N ALA A 181 2.52 -10.71 -14.38
CA ALA A 181 1.84 -10.46 -13.11
C ALA A 181 1.61 -11.74 -12.32
N ARG A 182 1.41 -12.87 -13.02
CA ARG A 182 1.23 -14.21 -12.40
C ARG A 182 2.43 -14.67 -11.57
N LYS A 183 3.63 -14.13 -11.81
CA LYS A 183 4.87 -14.46 -11.06
C LYS A 183 5.08 -13.63 -9.79
N GLY A 184 4.23 -12.62 -9.53
CA GLY A 184 4.31 -11.74 -8.36
C GLY A 184 3.64 -12.32 -7.11
N ASN A 185 3.51 -11.52 -6.05
CA ASN A 185 2.58 -11.90 -4.99
C ASN A 185 1.14 -11.63 -5.44
N ILE A 186 0.22 -12.52 -5.06
CA ILE A 186 -1.17 -12.46 -5.50
C ILE A 186 -2.09 -12.62 -4.30
N ILE A 187 -3.15 -11.81 -4.25
CA ILE A 187 -4.26 -11.99 -3.32
C ILE A 187 -5.48 -12.40 -4.16
N ALA A 188 -5.75 -13.69 -4.23
CA ALA A 188 -6.86 -14.24 -4.99
C ALA A 188 -8.13 -14.26 -4.14
N VAL A 189 -9.18 -13.62 -4.62
CA VAL A 189 -10.48 -13.56 -3.93
C VAL A 189 -11.54 -14.27 -4.76
N GLY A 190 -12.34 -15.10 -4.09
CA GLY A 190 -13.37 -15.93 -4.71
C GLY A 190 -12.91 -17.36 -4.99
N GLY A 191 -13.85 -18.30 -4.93
CA GLY A 191 -13.57 -19.73 -5.09
C GLY A 191 -13.26 -20.16 -6.53
N ALA A 192 -12.79 -21.40 -6.67
CA ALA A 192 -12.43 -22.03 -7.94
C ALA A 192 -13.57 -22.07 -8.99
N LYS A 193 -14.83 -21.88 -8.57
CA LYS A 193 -15.97 -21.83 -9.49
C LYS A 193 -16.00 -20.55 -10.33
N VAL A 194 -15.63 -19.42 -9.72
CA VAL A 194 -15.79 -18.05 -10.24
C VAL A 194 -14.45 -17.39 -10.57
N ASN A 195 -13.36 -17.88 -9.99
CA ASN A 195 -12.00 -17.37 -10.22
C ASN A 195 -11.15 -18.48 -10.84
N SER A 196 -10.86 -18.36 -12.13
CA SER A 196 -10.11 -19.35 -12.92
C SER A 196 -8.66 -19.50 -12.48
N PHE A 197 -8.05 -18.43 -11.94
CA PHE A 197 -6.73 -18.51 -11.33
C PHE A 197 -6.74 -19.40 -10.08
N VAL A 198 -7.76 -19.27 -9.22
CA VAL A 198 -7.93 -20.16 -8.07
C VAL A 198 -8.22 -21.59 -8.53
N ALA A 199 -9.00 -21.78 -9.59
CA ALA A 199 -9.27 -23.11 -10.16
C ALA A 199 -7.99 -23.82 -10.63
N GLU A 200 -7.08 -23.09 -11.28
CA GLU A 200 -5.77 -23.60 -11.71
C GLU A 200 -4.88 -23.94 -10.52
N LEU A 201 -4.88 -23.10 -9.48
CA LEU A 201 -4.08 -23.28 -8.27
C LEU A 201 -4.59 -24.42 -7.38
N ASN A 202 -5.89 -24.71 -7.43
CA ASN A 202 -6.62 -25.61 -6.53
C ASN A 202 -5.96 -26.99 -6.26
N PRO A 203 -5.37 -27.69 -7.26
CA PRO A 203 -4.69 -28.96 -7.00
C PRO A 203 -3.51 -28.85 -6.03
N SER A 204 -2.89 -27.68 -5.92
CA SER A 204 -1.72 -27.42 -5.06
C SER A 204 -2.07 -26.86 -3.67
N LEU A 205 -3.30 -26.39 -3.46
CA LEU A 205 -3.75 -25.82 -2.18
C LEU A 205 -3.82 -26.90 -1.08
N PRO A 206 -3.37 -26.64 0.16
CA PRO A 206 -3.61 -27.52 1.29
C PRO A 206 -5.09 -27.70 1.61
N ILE A 207 -5.92 -26.66 1.42
CA ILE A 207 -7.38 -26.75 1.54
C ILE A 207 -7.96 -26.48 0.14
N ALA A 208 -8.49 -27.53 -0.48
CA ALA A 208 -8.92 -27.50 -1.87
C ALA A 208 -10.45 -27.53 -2.01
N PHE A 209 -10.94 -26.97 -3.11
CA PHE A 209 -12.33 -27.08 -3.54
C PHE A 209 -12.52 -28.38 -4.32
N THR A 210 -13.56 -29.14 -4.00
CA THR A 210 -13.91 -30.37 -4.72
C THR A 210 -14.77 -30.06 -5.95
N ASP A 211 -14.93 -31.04 -6.86
CA ASP A 211 -15.83 -30.91 -8.01
C ASP A 211 -17.31 -30.75 -7.60
N ASN A 212 -17.67 -31.21 -6.40
CA ASN A 212 -19.01 -31.03 -5.81
C ASN A 212 -19.18 -29.67 -5.12
N PHE A 213 -18.23 -28.75 -5.28
CA PHE A 213 -18.20 -27.44 -4.62
C PHE A 213 -18.28 -27.54 -3.09
N THR A 214 -17.58 -28.51 -2.52
CA THR A 214 -17.29 -28.58 -1.07
C THR A 214 -15.84 -28.24 -0.80
N VAL A 215 -15.49 -27.98 0.46
CA VAL A 215 -14.11 -27.73 0.86
C VAL A 215 -13.50 -29.01 1.44
N LYS A 216 -12.31 -29.38 1.01
CA LYS A 216 -11.56 -30.54 1.51
C LYS A 216 -10.18 -30.13 2.00
N SER A 217 -9.92 -30.36 3.28
CA SER A 217 -8.60 -30.19 3.87
C SER A 217 -7.74 -31.41 3.57
N LYS A 218 -6.62 -31.22 2.88
CA LYS A 218 -5.59 -32.26 2.69
C LYS A 218 -4.73 -32.41 3.95
N ILE A 219 -4.78 -31.45 4.87
CA ILE A 219 -4.04 -31.47 6.14
C ILE A 219 -4.75 -32.42 7.11
N SER A 220 -6.03 -32.19 7.38
CA SER A 220 -6.81 -32.98 8.33
C SER A 220 -7.55 -34.18 7.70
N GLY A 221 -7.68 -34.19 6.37
CA GLY A 221 -8.50 -35.17 5.64
C GLY A 221 -10.00 -34.88 5.66
N LYS A 222 -10.44 -33.85 6.40
CA LYS A 222 -11.86 -33.50 6.55
C LYS A 222 -12.44 -32.91 5.27
N THR A 223 -13.71 -33.18 5.05
CA THR A 223 -14.52 -32.51 4.02
C THR A 223 -15.64 -31.74 4.72
N TYR A 224 -15.80 -30.48 4.33
CA TYR A 224 -16.78 -29.55 4.87
C TYR A 224 -17.86 -29.35 3.81
N GLU A 225 -19.05 -29.87 4.10
CA GLU A 225 -20.23 -29.74 3.24
C GLU A 225 -21.03 -28.47 3.53
N GLU A 226 -20.76 -27.84 4.67
CA GLU A 226 -21.40 -26.60 5.12
C GLU A 226 -20.78 -25.35 4.47
N ASN A 227 -21.44 -24.20 4.63
CA ASN A 227 -20.94 -22.92 4.15
C ASN A 227 -19.71 -22.46 4.96
N VAL A 228 -18.52 -22.84 4.48
CA VAL A 228 -17.24 -22.44 5.08
C VAL A 228 -16.41 -21.58 4.13
N GLY A 229 -15.63 -20.67 4.70
CA GLY A 229 -14.58 -19.94 4.00
C GLY A 229 -13.22 -20.63 4.14
N VAL A 230 -12.28 -20.24 3.29
CA VAL A 230 -10.89 -20.71 3.29
C VAL A 230 -9.98 -19.50 3.22
N VAL A 231 -9.01 -19.45 4.14
CA VAL A 231 -7.93 -18.46 4.15
C VAL A 231 -6.61 -19.20 4.18
N GLU A 232 -5.84 -19.11 3.09
CA GLU A 232 -4.54 -19.79 3.02
C GLU A 232 -3.46 -18.99 2.28
N VAL A 233 -2.22 -19.06 2.79
CA VAL A 233 -1.02 -18.50 2.18
C VAL A 233 -0.12 -19.63 1.69
N VAL A 234 0.10 -19.68 0.39
CA VAL A 234 0.94 -20.69 -0.27
C VAL A 234 2.09 -20.03 -1.03
N LYS A 235 3.11 -20.82 -1.39
CA LYS A 235 4.17 -20.36 -2.31
C LYS A 235 3.55 -20.20 -3.70
N ASN A 236 3.96 -19.14 -4.43
CA ASN A 236 3.56 -19.02 -5.82
C ASN A 236 4.25 -20.13 -6.66
N PRO A 237 3.50 -21.02 -7.35
CA PRO A 237 4.09 -22.09 -8.15
C PRO A 237 4.99 -21.61 -9.29
N LEU A 238 4.76 -20.39 -9.80
CA LEU A 238 5.54 -19.79 -10.89
C LEU A 238 6.76 -19.02 -10.36
N ASN A 239 6.83 -18.74 -9.06
CA ASN A 239 7.95 -18.09 -8.40
C ASN A 239 7.97 -18.39 -6.89
N SER A 240 8.84 -19.30 -6.44
CA SER A 240 8.90 -19.72 -5.04
C SER A 240 9.30 -18.62 -4.06
N SER A 241 9.87 -17.51 -4.52
CA SER A 241 10.18 -16.35 -3.67
C SER A 241 8.95 -15.50 -3.35
N LYS A 242 7.85 -15.66 -4.11
CA LYS A 242 6.59 -14.93 -3.93
C LYS A 242 5.53 -15.82 -3.27
N ARG A 243 4.42 -15.22 -2.86
CA ARG A 243 3.32 -15.85 -2.11
C ARG A 243 1.98 -15.59 -2.78
N ILE A 244 1.04 -16.50 -2.55
CA ILE A 244 -0.36 -16.33 -2.94
C ILE A 244 -1.18 -16.44 -1.66
N LEU A 245 -2.00 -15.43 -1.39
CA LEU A 245 -3.04 -15.48 -0.38
C LEU A 245 -4.35 -15.80 -1.11
N VAL A 246 -5.00 -16.89 -0.74
CA VAL A 246 -6.33 -17.27 -1.21
C VAL A 246 -7.32 -16.93 -0.11
N VAL A 247 -8.29 -16.07 -0.43
CA VAL A 247 -9.42 -15.71 0.44
C VAL A 247 -10.69 -16.06 -0.30
N ALA A 248 -11.22 -17.25 -0.05
CA ALA A 248 -12.19 -17.86 -0.95
C ALA A 248 -13.23 -18.69 -0.20
N GLY A 249 -14.32 -19.00 -0.89
CA GLY A 249 -15.35 -19.92 -0.44
C GLY A 249 -16.06 -20.56 -1.63
N VAL A 250 -16.90 -21.55 -1.36
CA VAL A 250 -17.64 -22.28 -2.41
C VAL A 250 -18.70 -21.41 -3.10
N ASN A 251 -19.12 -20.34 -2.43
CA ASN A 251 -20.03 -19.32 -2.92
C ASN A 251 -19.64 -17.92 -2.39
N GLN A 252 -20.42 -16.91 -2.73
CA GLN A 252 -20.18 -15.52 -2.34
C GLN A 252 -20.27 -15.32 -0.81
N ALA A 253 -21.24 -15.95 -0.15
CA ALA A 253 -21.40 -15.86 1.31
C ALA A 253 -20.18 -16.45 2.03
N SER A 254 -19.76 -17.67 1.64
CA SER A 254 -18.53 -18.30 2.13
C SER A 254 -17.26 -17.49 1.87
N THR A 255 -17.17 -16.81 0.72
CA THR A 255 -16.03 -15.92 0.43
C THR A 255 -16.04 -14.70 1.36
N ARG A 256 -17.22 -14.16 1.67
CA ARG A 256 -17.36 -13.08 2.66
C ARG A 256 -16.93 -13.54 4.05
N LEU A 257 -17.19 -14.78 4.45
CA LEU A 257 -16.66 -15.35 5.71
C LEU A 257 -15.13 -15.35 5.75
N ALA A 258 -14.49 -15.79 4.66
CA ALA A 258 -13.04 -15.78 4.55
C ALA A 258 -12.46 -14.35 4.66
N VAL A 259 -13.10 -13.37 4.03
CA VAL A 259 -12.72 -11.95 4.18
C VAL A 259 -12.90 -11.51 5.63
N LEU A 260 -14.06 -11.78 6.25
CA LEU A 260 -14.33 -11.40 7.63
C LEU A 260 -13.33 -12.00 8.62
N ALA A 261 -12.88 -13.25 8.38
CA ALA A 261 -11.80 -13.88 9.14
C ALA A 261 -10.48 -13.12 9.05
N VAL A 262 -10.08 -12.66 7.87
CA VAL A 262 -8.87 -11.82 7.69
C VAL A 262 -8.98 -10.51 8.48
N LEU A 263 -10.19 -9.93 8.53
CA LEU A 263 -10.48 -8.65 9.18
C LEU A 263 -10.54 -8.77 10.71
N LYS A 264 -11.20 -9.81 11.26
CA LYS A 264 -11.50 -9.96 12.69
C LYS A 264 -10.63 -10.98 13.41
N ALA A 265 -10.32 -12.12 12.79
CA ALA A 265 -9.65 -13.26 13.42
C ALA A 265 -8.12 -13.29 13.23
N ARG A 266 -7.47 -12.13 13.03
CA ARG A 266 -6.05 -12.02 12.66
C ARG A 266 -5.09 -12.83 13.54
N LYS A 267 -5.30 -12.83 14.87
CA LYS A 267 -4.42 -13.53 15.82
C LYS A 267 -4.50 -15.04 15.65
N LYS A 268 -5.72 -15.58 15.54
CA LYS A 268 -5.93 -17.01 15.29
C LYS A 268 -5.36 -17.41 13.94
N LEU A 269 -5.57 -16.60 12.90
CA LEU A 269 -4.97 -16.85 11.59
C LEU A 269 -3.44 -16.84 11.62
N GLU A 270 -2.78 -16.08 12.50
CA GLU A 270 -1.32 -16.09 12.67
C GLU A 270 -0.78 -17.37 13.29
N GLU A 271 -1.57 -18.07 14.12
CA GLU A 271 -1.18 -19.32 14.78
C GLU A 271 -0.97 -20.48 13.79
N GLY A 272 -1.46 -20.33 12.55
CA GLY A 272 -1.41 -21.36 11.51
C GLY A 272 -2.52 -22.42 11.68
N ASN A 273 -2.47 -23.46 10.85
CA ASN A 273 -3.46 -24.54 10.92
C ASN A 273 -3.30 -25.36 12.21
N ARG A 274 -4.40 -25.68 12.89
CA ARG A 274 -4.41 -26.44 14.14
C ARG A 274 -3.84 -27.86 14.04
N PHE A 275 -3.85 -28.45 12.84
CA PHE A 275 -3.31 -29.79 12.57
C PHE A 275 -1.88 -29.76 12.03
N ASP A 276 -1.44 -28.63 11.47
CA ASP A 276 -0.06 -28.37 11.05
C ASP A 276 0.23 -26.86 11.12
N SER A 277 0.76 -26.40 12.27
CA SER A 277 1.01 -24.97 12.52
C SER A 277 2.06 -24.36 11.59
N THR A 278 2.77 -25.16 10.80
CA THR A 278 3.69 -24.66 9.76
C THR A 278 2.97 -24.21 8.49
N LYS A 279 1.67 -24.52 8.36
CA LYS A 279 0.82 -24.16 7.24
C LYS A 279 -0.07 -23.01 7.62
N GLN A 280 0.00 -21.92 6.85
CA GLN A 280 -1.04 -20.91 6.87
C GLN A 280 -2.17 -21.35 5.95
N ALA A 281 -3.04 -22.23 6.42
CA ALA A 281 -4.20 -22.67 5.68
C ALA A 281 -5.31 -23.01 6.65
N ASN A 282 -6.41 -22.26 6.64
CA ASN A 282 -7.45 -22.38 7.64
C ASN A 282 -8.83 -22.47 7.00
N VAL A 283 -9.69 -23.30 7.59
CA VAL A 283 -11.13 -23.32 7.27
C VAL A 283 -11.86 -22.47 8.30
N VAL A 284 -12.75 -21.62 7.84
CA VAL A 284 -13.49 -20.69 8.71
C VAL A 284 -14.99 -20.88 8.60
N ALA A 285 -15.66 -20.89 9.73
CA ALA A 285 -17.12 -20.83 9.83
C ALA A 285 -17.55 -19.43 10.24
N GLY A 286 -18.81 -19.11 9.96
CA GLY A 286 -19.42 -17.84 10.27
C GLY A 286 -20.72 -18.01 11.00
N PHE A 287 -21.00 -17.09 11.93
CA PHE A 287 -22.22 -17.07 12.72
C PHE A 287 -22.82 -15.67 12.68
N ASP A 288 -24.15 -15.63 12.67
CA ASP A 288 -24.94 -14.41 12.86
C ASP A 288 -25.30 -14.35 14.35
N GLU A 289 -24.51 -13.59 15.11
CA GLU A 289 -24.61 -13.51 16.57
C GLU A 289 -25.79 -12.63 17.01
N ASP A 290 -26.13 -11.59 16.23
CA ASP A 290 -27.20 -10.64 16.55
C ASP A 290 -28.55 -10.95 15.87
N GLY A 291 -28.57 -11.91 14.93
CA GLY A 291 -29.75 -12.46 14.30
C GLY A 291 -30.33 -11.60 13.17
N ASP A 292 -29.55 -10.68 12.60
CA ASP A 292 -30.01 -9.78 11.53
C ASP A 292 -29.94 -10.40 10.11
N GLY A 293 -29.44 -11.63 10.01
CA GLY A 293 -29.22 -12.36 8.77
C GLY A 293 -27.87 -12.08 8.11
N ILE A 294 -27.00 -11.28 8.74
CA ILE A 294 -25.66 -10.96 8.30
C ILE A 294 -24.67 -11.67 9.22
N VAL A 295 -23.77 -12.44 8.62
CA VAL A 295 -22.69 -13.04 9.40
C VAL A 295 -21.75 -11.95 9.90
N ASP A 296 -21.65 -11.85 11.22
CA ASP A 296 -20.87 -10.84 11.92
C ASP A 296 -19.74 -11.46 12.78
N GLU A 297 -19.81 -12.73 13.16
CA GLU A 297 -18.73 -13.42 13.90
C GLU A 297 -18.13 -14.59 13.11
N VAL A 298 -16.85 -14.89 13.36
CA VAL A 298 -16.07 -15.88 12.62
C VAL A 298 -15.25 -16.78 13.54
N GLU A 299 -15.30 -18.08 13.27
CA GLU A 299 -14.52 -19.10 13.98
C GLU A 299 -13.56 -19.82 13.03
N ILE A 300 -12.33 -20.05 13.50
CA ILE A 300 -11.35 -20.89 12.81
C ILE A 300 -11.61 -22.35 13.19
N LEU A 301 -12.07 -23.17 12.25
CA LEU A 301 -12.37 -24.58 12.46
C LEU A 301 -11.10 -25.45 12.47
N GLU A 302 -10.16 -25.09 11.59
CA GLU A 302 -8.82 -25.65 11.51
C GLU A 302 -7.78 -24.63 11.13
#